data_AF-A0A9X3BMK3-F1
#
_entry.id   AF-A0A9X3BMK3-F1
#
_cell.length_a   1.000
_cell.length_b   1.000
_cell.length_c   1.000
_cell.angle_alpha   90.00
_cell.angle_beta   90.00
_cell.angle_gamma   90.00
#
_symmetry.space_group_name_H-M   'P 1'
#
loop_
_entity.id
_entity.type
_entity.pdbx_description
1 polymer ?
#
loop_
_entity_poly.entity_id
_entity_poly.type
_entity_poly.pdbx_seq_one_letter_code
_entity_poly.pdbx_strand_id
1 'polypeptide(L)'
;MRVKLRKPRQAGQTASRGPGRDAARPPEELPTRVLPGQTEPGGPLRLRIWVRRRAPHITMAQARLGEAQVRLRALRGLLTETVTEIDLPVRTGDPISRHTRGQGRLAAAHIVHESRSVIELLLSASGASAHFVDNPLQRAKRDVDVLSGHVIFDYDTSREVAGALSVGLRISPIAMV
;
A
#
# COMPACT_ATOMS: atom_id res chain seq x y z
N MET A 1 -46.79 -1.19 -2.99
CA MET A 1 -47.28 -2.45 -2.40
C MET A 1 -46.38 -2.78 -1.21
N ARG A 2 -46.84 -2.47 0.02
CA ARG A 2 -46.09 -2.59 1.29
C ARG A 2 -46.70 -3.73 2.09
N VAL A 3 -45.91 -4.72 2.50
CA VAL A 3 -46.35 -5.76 3.44
C VAL A 3 -45.54 -5.60 4.74
N LYS A 4 -46.17 -5.00 5.75
CA LYS A 4 -45.75 -5.03 7.15
C LYS A 4 -46.25 -6.34 7.74
N LEU A 5 -45.36 -7.23 8.18
CA LEU A 5 -45.73 -8.35 9.05
C LEU A 5 -45.34 -8.05 10.50
N ARG A 6 -46.34 -8.25 11.36
CA ARG A 6 -46.47 -7.82 12.74
C ARG A 6 -45.88 -8.90 13.66
N LYS A 7 -45.02 -8.53 14.61
CA LYS A 7 -44.54 -9.42 15.68
C LYS A 7 -45.69 -9.84 16.61
N PRO A 8 -45.66 -11.06 17.17
CA PRO A 8 -46.29 -11.33 18.46
C PRO A 8 -45.27 -11.17 19.61
N ARG A 9 -45.71 -10.50 20.68
CA ARG A 9 -45.13 -10.50 22.03
C ARG A 9 -45.94 -11.48 22.88
N GLN A 10 -45.27 -12.24 23.74
CA GLN A 10 -45.61 -12.52 25.16
C GLN A 10 -44.35 -13.21 25.74
N ALA A 11 -43.64 -12.65 26.71
CA ALA A 11 -43.95 -12.35 28.11
C ALA A 11 -43.94 -13.60 29.01
N GLY A 12 -42.97 -13.65 29.93
CA GLY A 12 -43.12 -14.33 31.22
C GLY A 12 -42.00 -15.29 31.63
N GLN A 13 -41.10 -14.78 32.48
CA GLN A 13 -40.49 -15.45 33.65
C GLN A 13 -39.46 -16.58 33.37
N THR A 14 -38.33 -16.73 34.05
CA THR A 14 -37.94 -16.38 35.43
C THR A 14 -36.44 -16.04 35.52
N ALA A 15 -36.11 -15.14 36.45
CA ALA A 15 -34.74 -14.86 36.86
C ALA A 15 -34.11 -16.07 37.57
N SER A 16 -32.86 -16.39 37.23
CA SER A 16 -31.92 -17.06 38.13
C SER A 16 -30.59 -16.30 38.14
N ARG A 17 -30.21 -15.85 39.33
CA ARG A 17 -28.93 -15.21 39.64
C ARG A 17 -27.85 -16.30 39.61
N GLY A 18 -26.82 -16.11 38.78
CA GLY A 18 -25.55 -16.86 38.83
C GLY A 18 -24.40 -15.88 39.14
N PRO A 19 -23.46 -16.22 40.04
CA PRO A 19 -22.48 -15.27 40.57
C PRO A 19 -21.20 -15.20 39.72
N GLY A 20 -20.45 -14.12 39.93
CA GLY A 20 -18.98 -14.18 39.93
C GLY A 20 -18.30 -13.88 38.60
N ARG A 21 -17.73 -12.68 38.51
CA ARG A 21 -16.57 -12.39 37.67
C ARG A 21 -15.43 -13.31 38.11
N ASP A 22 -14.82 -14.03 37.17
CA ASP A 22 -13.49 -14.57 37.39
C ASP A 22 -12.61 -14.35 36.16
N ALA A 23 -11.40 -13.93 36.49
CA ALA A 23 -10.40 -13.42 35.59
C ALA A 23 -9.81 -14.51 34.67
N ALA A 24 -9.26 -14.03 33.55
CA ALA A 24 -8.27 -14.66 32.69
C ALA A 24 -7.62 -15.94 33.24
N ARG A 25 -8.00 -17.10 32.70
CA ARG A 25 -7.16 -18.31 32.73
C ARG A 25 -6.05 -18.15 31.67
N PRO A 26 -4.76 -18.27 32.03
CA PRO A 26 -3.69 -18.34 31.04
C PRO A 26 -3.73 -19.68 30.27
N PRO A 27 -3.19 -19.73 29.04
CA PRO A 27 -3.18 -20.95 28.24
C PRO A 27 -2.27 -22.01 28.88
N GLU A 28 -2.84 -23.20 28.95
CA GLU A 28 -2.28 -24.48 29.37
C GLU A 28 -0.85 -24.70 28.82
N GLU A 29 0.10 -24.93 29.72
CA GLU A 29 1.51 -25.19 29.41
C GLU A 29 1.65 -26.46 28.57
N LEU A 30 2.22 -26.33 27.37
CA LEU A 30 2.68 -27.46 26.56
C LEU A 30 3.77 -28.22 27.32
N PRO A 31 3.77 -29.57 27.28
CA PRO A 31 4.69 -30.36 28.10
C PRO A 31 6.15 -30.11 27.72
N THR A 32 6.89 -29.51 28.63
CA THR A 32 8.36 -29.47 28.62
C THR A 32 8.88 -30.88 28.91
N ARG A 33 9.14 -31.65 27.85
CA ARG A 33 9.87 -32.91 27.99
C ARG A 33 11.35 -32.60 28.29
N VAL A 34 11.66 -32.46 29.57
CA VAL A 34 13.04 -32.49 30.08
C VAL A 34 13.53 -33.93 29.98
N LEU A 35 14.44 -34.20 29.05
CA LEU A 35 15.19 -35.46 29.04
C LEU A 35 16.33 -35.35 30.05
N PRO A 36 16.54 -36.34 30.94
CA PRO A 36 17.57 -36.29 31.96
C PRO A 36 18.97 -36.29 31.31
N GLY A 37 19.84 -35.49 31.92
CA GLY A 37 21.19 -35.22 31.44
C GLY A 37 22.07 -36.46 31.35
N GLN A 38 22.79 -36.55 30.23
CA GLN A 38 24.03 -37.31 30.09
C GLN A 38 25.12 -36.25 29.94
N THR A 39 25.71 -35.81 31.05
CA THR A 39 26.95 -35.02 31.05
C THR A 39 28.11 -36.00 30.98
N GLU A 40 28.67 -36.18 29.79
CA GLU A 40 30.02 -36.72 29.62
C GLU A 40 31.04 -35.65 30.06
N PRO A 41 31.86 -35.88 31.09
CA PRO A 41 32.86 -34.93 31.52
C PRO A 41 34.09 -35.01 30.59
N GLY A 42 34.33 -33.95 29.80
CA GLY A 42 35.60 -33.79 29.06
C GLY A 42 35.51 -33.39 27.58
N GLY A 43 34.32 -33.21 27.01
CA GLY A 43 34.17 -32.76 25.62
C GLY A 43 34.29 -31.23 25.46
N PRO A 44 34.88 -30.72 24.36
CA PRO A 44 35.02 -29.28 24.15
C PRO A 44 33.65 -28.61 24.13
N LEU A 45 33.53 -27.48 24.85
CA LEU A 45 32.33 -26.66 24.96
C LEU A 45 31.83 -26.28 23.57
N ARG A 46 30.87 -27.04 23.05
CA ARG A 46 30.21 -26.76 21.78
C ARG A 46 29.27 -25.58 22.03
N LEU A 47 29.80 -24.38 21.83
CA LEU A 47 29.06 -23.13 21.86
C LEU A 47 27.85 -23.28 20.92
N ARG A 48 26.66 -23.52 21.49
CA ARG A 48 25.42 -23.58 20.73
C ARG A 48 25.10 -22.15 20.33
N ILE A 49 25.65 -21.73 19.19
CA ILE A 49 25.24 -20.50 18.53
C ILE A 49 23.74 -20.65 18.25
N TRP A 50 22.92 -19.99 19.06
CA TRP A 50 21.53 -19.70 18.70
C TRP A 50 21.60 -18.71 17.54
N VAL A 51 21.71 -19.23 16.31
CA VAL A 51 21.38 -18.42 15.14
C VAL A 51 19.88 -18.16 15.25
N ARG A 52 19.53 -16.99 15.79
CA ARG A 52 18.17 -16.45 15.72
C ARG A 52 17.76 -16.50 14.25
N ARG A 53 16.94 -17.49 13.87
CA ARG A 53 16.44 -17.63 12.49
C ARG A 53 15.90 -16.27 12.06
N ARG A 54 16.48 -15.70 11.01
CA ARG A 54 15.96 -14.49 10.36
C ARG A 54 14.53 -14.83 9.96
N ALA A 55 13.56 -14.21 10.61
CA ALA A 55 12.18 -14.62 10.44
C ALA A 55 11.76 -14.35 8.98
N PRO A 56 11.10 -15.30 8.29
CA PRO A 56 10.83 -15.22 6.86
C PRO A 56 10.03 -13.98 6.43
N HIS A 57 9.24 -13.40 7.35
CA HIS A 57 8.49 -12.17 7.12
C HIS A 57 9.39 -10.93 6.94
N ILE A 58 10.58 -10.90 7.56
CA ILE A 58 11.53 -9.79 7.42
C ILE A 58 12.10 -9.76 6.00
N THR A 59 12.38 -10.93 5.43
CA THR A 59 12.90 -11.05 4.05
C THR A 59 11.89 -10.56 3.03
N MET A 60 10.60 -10.86 3.22
CA MET A 60 9.53 -10.39 2.33
C MET A 60 9.35 -8.87 2.41
N ALA A 61 9.37 -8.28 3.61
CA ALA A 61 9.30 -6.83 3.79
C ALA A 61 10.49 -6.12 3.14
N GLN A 62 11.70 -6.69 3.25
CA GLN A 62 12.91 -6.19 2.60
C GLN A 62 12.81 -6.27 1.07
N ALA A 63 12.28 -7.36 0.52
CA ALA A 63 12.07 -7.50 -0.92
C ALA A 63 11.11 -6.45 -1.47
N ARG A 64 9.97 -6.24 -0.79
CA ARG A 64 8.99 -5.20 -1.16
C ARG A 64 9.55 -3.78 -1.06
N LEU A 65 10.39 -3.52 -0.06
CA LEU A 65 11.11 -2.24 0.03
C LEU A 65 12.06 -2.05 -1.16
N GLY A 66 12.81 -3.10 -1.54
CA GLY A 66 13.69 -3.06 -2.71
C GLY A 66 12.93 -2.79 -4.02
N GLU A 67 11.79 -3.45 -4.20
CA GLU A 67 10.89 -3.21 -5.34
C GLU A 67 10.40 -1.75 -5.38
N ALA A 68 9.88 -1.25 -4.25
CA ALA A 68 9.42 0.13 -4.13
C ALA A 68 10.53 1.15 -4.45
N GLN A 69 11.77 0.89 -4.02
CA GLN A 69 12.91 1.77 -4.30
C GLN A 69 13.20 1.89 -5.79
N VAL A 70 13.17 0.79 -6.54
CA VAL A 70 13.42 0.81 -7.99
C VAL A 70 12.27 1.53 -8.72
N ARG A 71 11.02 1.23 -8.35
CA ARG A 71 9.83 1.88 -8.93
C ARG A 71 9.87 3.40 -8.71
N LEU A 72 10.18 3.86 -7.49
CA LEU A 72 10.33 5.29 -7.19
C LEU A 72 11.48 5.96 -7.93
N ARG A 73 12.58 5.24 -8.19
CA ARG A 73 13.67 5.77 -9.02
C ARG A 73 13.23 5.94 -10.47
N ALA A 74 12.49 4.98 -11.03
CA ALA A 74 11.92 5.09 -12.37
C ALA A 74 10.97 6.28 -12.50
N LEU A 75 10.08 6.49 -11.53
CA LEU A 75 9.17 7.65 -11.53
C LEU A 75 9.90 8.99 -11.47
N ARG A 76 10.98 9.08 -10.68
CA ARG A 76 11.83 10.28 -10.65
C ARG A 76 12.53 10.53 -11.99
N GLY A 77 12.97 9.46 -12.66
CA GLY A 77 13.51 9.53 -14.01
C GLY A 77 12.50 10.12 -14.99
N LEU A 78 11.31 9.52 -15.06
CA LEU A 78 10.22 10.00 -15.92
C LEU A 78 9.85 11.46 -15.65
N LEU A 79 9.73 11.85 -14.37
CA LEU A 79 9.45 13.23 -14.00
C LEU A 79 10.55 14.19 -14.50
N THR A 80 11.81 13.83 -14.28
CA THR A 80 12.95 14.65 -14.66
C THR A 80 13.01 14.83 -16.17
N GLU A 81 12.89 13.72 -16.92
CA GLU A 81 12.82 13.72 -18.39
C GLU A 81 11.69 14.60 -18.90
N THR A 82 10.47 14.42 -18.38
CA THR A 82 9.29 15.21 -18.75
C THR A 82 9.50 16.71 -18.51
N VAL A 83 10.07 17.08 -17.36
CA VAL A 83 10.36 18.49 -17.04
C VAL A 83 11.43 19.05 -17.97
N THR A 84 12.50 18.29 -18.25
CA THR A 84 13.57 18.71 -19.17
C THR A 84 13.05 18.94 -20.59
N GLU A 85 12.16 18.08 -21.09
CA GLU A 85 11.53 18.25 -22.41
C GLU A 85 10.70 19.54 -22.52
N ILE A 86 10.06 19.94 -21.42
CA ILE A 86 9.21 21.14 -21.36
C ILE A 86 10.05 22.40 -21.09
N ASP A 87 11.10 22.31 -20.29
CA ASP A 87 11.89 23.46 -19.82
C ASP A 87 12.55 24.22 -20.97
N LEU A 88 13.18 23.51 -21.93
CA LEU A 88 13.90 24.17 -23.02
C LEU A 88 12.97 25.04 -23.89
N PRO A 89 11.86 24.53 -24.46
CA PRO A 89 10.90 25.36 -25.19
C PRO A 89 10.34 26.53 -24.37
N VAL A 90 10.07 26.32 -23.08
CA VAL A 90 9.57 27.39 -22.20
C VAL A 90 10.59 28.50 -22.06
N ARG A 91 11.88 28.17 -21.90
CA ARG A 91 12.96 29.17 -21.74
C ARG A 91 13.26 29.92 -23.03
N THR A 92 13.07 29.31 -24.20
CA THR A 92 13.29 29.95 -25.50
C THR A 92 12.05 30.72 -26.01
N GLY A 93 10.89 30.51 -25.38
CA GLY A 93 9.61 31.09 -25.82
C GLY A 93 8.98 30.33 -26.99
N ASP A 94 9.42 29.10 -27.25
CA ASP A 94 8.90 28.27 -28.33
C ASP A 94 7.53 27.68 -27.96
N PRO A 95 6.60 27.55 -28.92
CA PRO A 95 5.31 26.95 -28.67
C PRO A 95 5.46 25.45 -28.34
N ILE A 96 4.84 25.02 -27.23
CA ILE A 96 4.81 23.61 -26.84
C ILE A 96 3.75 22.88 -27.65
N SER A 97 4.16 21.82 -28.35
CA SER A 97 3.24 21.02 -29.17
C SER A 97 2.15 20.36 -28.31
N ARG A 98 0.97 20.11 -28.91
CA ARG A 98 -0.09 19.32 -28.25
C ARG A 98 0.40 17.92 -27.89
N HIS A 99 1.25 17.32 -28.71
CA HIS A 99 1.85 16.02 -28.43
C HIS A 99 2.65 16.06 -27.12
N THR A 100 3.58 17.00 -26.98
CA THR A 100 4.41 17.18 -25.78
C THR A 100 3.56 17.41 -24.53
N ARG A 101 2.54 18.27 -24.64
CA ARG A 101 1.59 18.50 -23.54
C ARG A 101 0.85 17.22 -23.13
N GLY A 102 0.39 16.44 -24.11
CA GLY A 102 -0.31 15.17 -23.89
C GLY A 102 0.59 14.13 -23.22
N GLN A 103 1.84 14.01 -23.64
CA GLN A 103 2.83 13.14 -22.99
C GLN A 103 3.14 13.61 -21.57
N GLY A 104 3.28 14.92 -21.34
CA GLY A 104 3.47 15.47 -20.00
C GLY A 104 2.31 15.16 -19.06
N ARG A 105 1.07 15.28 -19.54
CA ARG A 105 -0.12 14.88 -18.77
C ARG A 105 -0.13 13.37 -18.48
N LEU A 106 0.17 12.54 -19.48
CA LEU A 106 0.26 11.09 -19.30
C LEU A 106 1.32 10.72 -18.26
N ALA A 107 2.52 11.32 -18.34
CA ALA A 107 3.59 11.09 -17.38
C ALA A 107 3.15 11.46 -15.96
N ALA A 108 2.50 12.61 -15.78
CA ALA A 108 1.99 13.03 -14.49
C ALA A 108 0.91 12.07 -13.95
N ALA A 109 -0.05 11.65 -14.78
CA ALA A 109 -1.07 10.68 -14.40
C ALA A 109 -0.46 9.30 -14.06
N HIS A 110 0.53 8.84 -14.83
CA HIS A 110 1.27 7.60 -14.56
C HIS A 110 2.00 7.66 -13.22
N ILE A 111 2.68 8.77 -12.92
CA ILE A 111 3.37 8.97 -11.65
C ILE A 111 2.39 8.86 -10.47
N VAL A 112 1.20 9.46 -10.57
CA VAL A 112 0.17 9.35 -9.51
C VAL A 112 -0.33 7.92 -9.37
N HIS A 113 -0.69 7.27 -10.49
CA HIS A 113 -1.16 5.89 -10.53
C HIS A 113 -0.14 4.93 -9.90
N GLU A 114 1.13 5.04 -10.30
CA GLU A 114 2.20 4.17 -9.82
C GLU A 114 2.59 4.49 -8.36
N SER A 115 2.59 5.76 -7.97
CA SER A 115 2.83 6.15 -6.57
C SER A 115 1.80 5.55 -5.63
N ARG A 116 0.53 5.51 -6.06
CA ARG A 116 -0.55 4.84 -5.30
C ARG A 116 -0.24 3.36 -5.09
N SER A 117 0.14 2.66 -6.16
CA SER A 117 0.49 1.23 -6.12
C SER A 117 1.70 0.96 -5.21
N VAL A 118 2.74 1.80 -5.27
CA VAL A 118 3.91 1.71 -4.39
C VAL A 118 3.54 1.92 -2.92
N ILE A 119 2.67 2.90 -2.62
CA ILE A 119 2.20 3.15 -1.25
C ILE A 119 1.40 1.95 -0.72
N GLU A 120 0.53 1.36 -1.54
CA GLU A 120 -0.24 0.17 -1.19
C GLU A 120 0.67 -1.05 -0.94
N LEU A 121 1.72 -1.23 -1.76
CA LEU A 121 2.74 -2.26 -1.55
C LEU A 121 3.42 -2.12 -0.18
N LEU A 122 3.86 -0.90 0.16
CA LEU A 122 4.52 -0.62 1.44
C LEU A 122 3.57 -0.78 2.64
N LEU A 123 2.32 -0.33 2.53
CA LEU A 123 1.30 -0.54 3.55
C LEU A 123 1.07 -2.03 3.82
N SER A 124 0.93 -2.83 2.76
CA SER A 124 0.73 -4.28 2.87
C SER A 124 1.91 -5.02 3.53
N ALA A 125 3.11 -4.42 3.51
CA ALA A 125 4.32 -4.95 4.15
C ALA A 125 4.48 -4.49 5.61
N SER A 126 3.74 -3.47 6.05
CA SER A 126 3.98 -2.76 7.32
C SER A 126 3.12 -3.23 8.49
N GLY A 127 2.10 -4.06 8.25
CA GLY A 127 1.18 -4.56 9.29
C GLY A 127 0.25 -3.49 9.87
N ALA A 128 -0.50 -3.83 10.92
CA ALA A 128 -1.58 -2.99 11.45
C ALA A 128 -1.11 -1.63 12.02
N SER A 129 0.13 -1.54 12.50
CA SER A 129 0.71 -0.29 13.03
C SER A 129 0.86 0.81 11.96
N ALA A 130 0.80 0.45 10.68
CA ALA A 130 0.81 1.41 9.56
C ALA A 130 -0.43 2.33 9.55
N HIS A 131 -1.49 1.96 10.27
CA HIS A 131 -2.75 2.71 10.33
C HIS A 131 -2.84 3.65 11.54
N PHE A 132 -1.84 3.66 12.43
CA PHE A 132 -1.81 4.65 13.51
C PHE A 132 -1.73 6.07 12.93
N VAL A 133 -2.37 7.02 13.60
CA VAL A 133 -2.54 8.40 13.11
C VAL A 133 -1.23 9.18 13.01
N ASP A 134 -0.22 8.77 13.77
CA ASP A 134 1.15 9.28 13.75
C ASP A 134 2.02 8.60 12.69
N ASN A 135 1.52 7.55 12.02
CA ASN A 135 2.27 6.87 10.98
C ASN A 135 2.21 7.65 9.64
N PRO A 136 3.37 8.03 9.06
CA PRO A 136 3.40 8.79 7.82
C PRO A 136 2.81 8.05 6.61
N LEU A 137 2.80 6.70 6.60
CA LEU A 137 2.21 5.92 5.50
C LEU A 137 0.69 6.10 5.41
N GLN A 138 0.01 6.25 6.54
CA GLN A 138 -1.43 6.53 6.57
C GLN A 138 -1.74 7.88 5.92
N ARG A 139 -0.91 8.90 6.17
CA ARG A 139 -1.03 10.22 5.54
C ARG A 139 -0.76 10.14 4.04
N ALA A 140 0.35 9.52 3.64
CA ALA A 140 0.70 9.37 2.23
C ALA A 140 -0.40 8.67 1.42
N LYS A 141 -1.04 7.64 1.99
CA LYS A 141 -2.17 6.94 1.36
C LYS A 141 -3.38 7.84 1.16
N ARG A 142 -3.77 8.62 2.17
CA ARG A 142 -4.89 9.56 2.04
C ARG A 142 -4.60 10.63 0.99
N ASP A 143 -3.38 11.18 0.99
CA ASP A 143 -2.98 12.24 0.08
C ASP A 143 -2.98 11.74 -1.38
N VAL A 144 -2.40 10.56 -1.65
CA VAL A 144 -2.38 9.99 -3.01
C VAL A 144 -3.76 9.57 -3.49
N ASP A 145 -4.66 9.15 -2.58
CA ASP A 145 -6.03 8.79 -2.93
C ASP A 145 -6.83 10.00 -3.40
N VAL A 146 -6.66 11.15 -2.74
CA VAL A 146 -7.25 12.43 -3.18
C VAL A 146 -6.68 12.82 -4.54
N LEU A 147 -5.36 12.74 -4.70
CA LEU A 147 -4.69 13.08 -5.96
C LEU A 147 -5.15 12.19 -7.12
N SER A 148 -5.30 10.88 -6.87
CA SER A 148 -5.79 9.91 -7.87
C SER A 148 -7.23 10.19 -8.32
N GLY A 149 -8.04 10.88 -7.51
CA GLY A 149 -9.40 11.25 -7.85
C GLY A 149 -9.51 12.55 -8.67
N HIS A 150 -8.40 13.25 -8.91
CA HIS A 150 -8.41 14.51 -9.65
C HIS A 150 -8.41 14.26 -11.16
N VAL A 151 -9.36 14.87 -11.88
CA VAL A 151 -9.60 14.63 -13.33
C VAL A 151 -8.36 14.80 -14.23
N ILE A 152 -7.43 15.70 -13.89
CA ILE A 152 -6.15 15.84 -14.59
C ILE A 152 -5.36 14.52 -14.60
N PHE A 153 -5.35 13.80 -13.48
CA PHE A 153 -4.59 12.56 -13.27
C PHE A 153 -5.41 11.30 -13.56
N ASP A 154 -6.60 11.43 -14.15
CA ASP A 154 -7.33 10.28 -14.65
C ASP A 154 -6.47 9.54 -15.67
N TYR A 155 -6.04 8.33 -15.30
CA TYR A 155 -5.00 7.63 -16.03
C TYR A 155 -5.52 7.06 -17.35
N ASP A 156 -6.78 6.64 -17.38
CA ASP A 156 -7.41 6.08 -18.59
C ASP A 156 -7.56 7.17 -19.66
N THR A 157 -8.13 8.32 -19.29
CA THR A 157 -8.26 9.48 -20.18
C THR A 157 -6.90 9.97 -20.67
N SER A 158 -5.91 10.04 -19.77
CA SER A 158 -4.57 10.52 -20.14
C SER A 158 -3.87 9.59 -21.14
N ARG A 159 -4.02 8.27 -20.98
CA ARG A 159 -3.51 7.26 -21.94
C ARG A 159 -4.19 7.36 -23.29
N GLU A 160 -5.51 7.53 -23.30
CA GLU A 160 -6.29 7.69 -24.54
C GLU A 160 -5.84 8.93 -25.33
N VAL A 161 -5.78 10.09 -24.66
CA VAL A 161 -5.41 11.37 -25.28
C VAL A 161 -3.98 11.34 -25.81
N ALA A 162 -3.02 10.88 -25.01
CA ALA A 162 -1.62 10.79 -25.40
C ALA A 162 -1.43 9.79 -26.55
N GLY A 163 -2.05 8.61 -26.47
CA GLY A 163 -1.98 7.60 -27.51
C GLY A 163 -2.56 8.10 -28.84
N ALA A 164 -3.72 8.73 -28.82
CA ALA A 164 -4.33 9.34 -30.00
C ALA A 164 -3.40 10.39 -30.65
N LEU A 165 -2.76 11.24 -29.85
CA LEU A 165 -1.81 12.23 -30.34
C LEU A 165 -0.56 11.58 -30.94
N SER A 166 -0.04 10.49 -30.36
CA SER A 166 1.14 9.79 -30.87
C SER A 166 0.94 9.14 -32.24
N VAL A 167 -0.30 8.74 -32.57
CA VAL A 167 -0.66 8.18 -33.89
C VAL A 167 -1.28 9.21 -34.84
N GLY A 168 -1.27 10.50 -34.48
CA GLY A 168 -1.79 11.58 -35.33
C GLY A 168 -3.31 11.68 -35.44
N LEU A 169 -4.05 11.03 -34.54
CA LEU A 169 -5.51 11.12 -34.50
C LEU A 169 -5.96 12.47 -33.91
N ARG A 170 -7.14 12.92 -34.35
CA ARG A 170 -7.78 14.11 -33.76
C ARG A 170 -8.42 13.75 -32.44
N ILE A 171 -8.08 14.50 -31.40
CA ILE A 171 -8.74 14.46 -30.10
C ILE A 171 -9.81 15.56 -30.00
N SER A 172 -10.76 15.40 -29.09
CA SER A 172 -11.82 16.37 -28.84
C SER A 172 -11.26 17.79 -28.60
N PRO A 173 -11.90 18.87 -29.08
CA PRO A 173 -11.47 20.25 -28.82
C PRO A 173 -11.47 20.62 -27.33
N ILE A 174 -12.31 19.96 -26.53
CA ILE A 174 -12.40 20.14 -25.08
C ILE A 174 -11.51 19.15 -24.31
N ALA A 175 -10.81 18.25 -25.01
CA ALA A 175 -9.85 17.37 -24.36
C ALA A 175 -8.73 18.21 -23.75
N MET A 176 -8.54 18.05 -22.45
CA MET A 176 -7.50 18.73 -21.72
C MET A 176 -6.14 18.09 -22.03
N VAL A 177 -5.22 18.89 -22.55
CA VAL A 177 -3.86 18.48 -22.93
C VAL A 177 -2.89 19.43 -22.27
#